data_AF-A0A8D9H3S2-F1
#
_entry.id   AF-A0A8D9H3S2-F1
#
_cell.length_a   1.000
_cell.length_b   1.000
_cell.length_c   1.000
_cell.angle_alpha   90.00
_cell.angle_beta   90.00
_cell.angle_gamma   90.00
#
_symmetry.space_group_name_H-M   'P 1'
#
loop_
_entity.id
_entity.type
_entity.pdbx_description
1 polymer ?
#
loop_
_entity_poly.entity_id
_entity_poly.type
_entity_poly.pdbx_seq_one_letter_code
_entity_poly.pdbx_strand_id
1 'polypeptide(L)'
;MSHLQRCPPVKRTGECHYRQMYFDGSESRGTLAKETILFDTEDDGIESVSNVEFGCAHEIIVGFNVGTGLLGLAYGKFSILKQFSNKFSLCFETFSDDQSSGHSFLALGDGARTTGQSTSLFMRYGHYHVDVERISIDGRTINIPNQLTPIGNTIIDTGTSMLNLAEESYSEFKTHIDSLLDGHLNSFMDGHLVCYNGTIQHELPQLPTVTLTFYKGASLELDPTSLFHQLEDEYFCLSVMMSPKIDLSIIGTNALQSYNIGFDLDNETIYFDKISCDYLD
;
A
#
# COMPACT_ATOMS: atom_id res chain seq x y z
N MET A 1 1.78 14.11 2.33
CA MET A 1 1.63 15.32 1.48
C MET A 1 2.61 15.23 0.33
N SER A 2 2.25 14.51 -0.74
CA SER A 2 3.05 14.39 -1.96
C SER A 2 2.58 15.41 -3.00
N HIS A 3 3.25 16.54 -3.04
CA HIS A 3 3.06 17.51 -4.10
C HIS A 3 4.41 17.87 -4.71
N LEU A 4 4.67 17.36 -5.91
CA LEU A 4 5.61 17.95 -6.84
C LEU A 4 5.13 19.38 -7.11
N GLN A 5 5.67 20.34 -6.34
CA GLN A 5 5.39 21.75 -6.54
C GLN A 5 6.44 22.31 -7.50
N ARG A 6 5.99 22.80 -8.66
CA ARG A 6 6.86 23.53 -9.58
C ARG A 6 7.22 24.86 -8.92
N CYS A 7 8.45 24.99 -8.43
CA CYS A 7 8.96 26.30 -8.03
C CYS A 7 9.10 27.19 -9.29
N PRO A 8 8.82 28.50 -9.20
CA PRO A 8 9.16 29.41 -10.28
C PRO A 8 10.65 29.27 -10.60
N PRO A 9 11.05 29.27 -11.88
CA PRO A 9 12.44 29.08 -12.26
C PRO A 9 13.30 30.08 -11.50
N VAL A 10 14.38 29.60 -10.87
CA VAL A 10 15.37 30.51 -10.30
C VAL A 10 15.89 31.34 -11.48
N LYS A 11 15.65 32.65 -11.46
CA LYS A 11 15.87 33.59 -12.59
C LYS A 11 17.27 33.55 -13.21
N ARG A 12 18.22 32.79 -12.64
CA ARG A 12 19.60 32.67 -13.09
C ARG A 12 19.94 31.36 -13.83
N THR A 13 19.23 30.26 -13.62
CA THR A 13 19.56 28.97 -14.26
C THR A 13 18.46 28.43 -15.18
N GLY A 14 17.21 28.90 -15.04
CA GLY A 14 16.07 28.38 -15.80
C GLY A 14 15.60 26.99 -15.36
N GLU A 15 16.22 26.44 -14.31
CA GLU A 15 15.89 25.13 -13.75
C GLU A 15 14.61 25.21 -12.91
N CYS A 16 13.78 24.16 -13.02
CA CYS A 16 12.66 23.95 -12.13
C CYS A 16 13.09 22.94 -11.06
N HIS A 17 12.88 23.28 -9.79
CA HIS A 17 13.19 22.39 -8.67
C HIS A 17 11.94 21.68 -8.18
N TYR A 18 12.14 20.52 -7.55
CA TYR A 18 11.10 19.81 -6.81
C TYR A 18 11.55 19.49 -5.39
N ARG A 19 10.54 19.26 -4.55
CA ARG A 19 10.66 18.79 -3.17
C ARG A 19 9.53 17.81 -2.91
N GLN A 20 9.86 16.62 -2.42
CA GLN A 20 8.92 15.56 -2.10
C GLN A 20 9.17 15.08 -0.66
N MET A 21 8.12 15.02 0.15
CA MET A 21 8.18 14.64 1.56
C MET A 21 7.16 13.54 1.87
N TYR A 22 7.58 12.52 2.62
CA TYR A 22 6.76 11.39 3.03
C TYR A 22 6.41 11.48 4.52
N PHE A 23 5.50 10.61 4.98
CA PHE A 23 4.95 10.69 6.34
C PHE A 23 5.89 10.25 7.44
N ASP A 24 6.85 9.38 7.10
CA ASP A 24 7.96 8.91 7.93
C ASP A 24 9.08 9.97 8.10
N GLY A 25 8.96 11.10 7.40
CA GLY A 25 9.95 12.19 7.41
C GLY A 25 11.02 12.04 6.34
N SER A 26 10.99 10.99 5.51
CA SER A 26 11.87 10.89 4.35
C SER A 26 11.55 11.98 3.33
N GLU A 27 12.59 12.43 2.65
CA GLU A 27 12.51 13.57 1.74
C GLU A 27 13.48 13.44 0.57
N SER A 28 13.01 13.85 -0.61
CA SER A 28 13.80 13.97 -1.83
C SER A 28 13.70 15.38 -2.41
N ARG A 29 14.84 15.95 -2.80
CA ARG A 29 14.94 17.26 -3.45
C ARG A 29 15.84 17.19 -4.66
N GLY A 30 15.49 17.99 -5.67
CA GLY A 30 16.33 18.09 -6.85
C GLY A 30 15.76 18.96 -7.94
N THR A 31 16.06 18.61 -9.18
CA THR A 31 15.60 19.33 -10.38
C THR A 31 14.60 18.48 -11.16
N LEU A 32 13.60 19.11 -11.76
CA LEU A 32 12.71 18.45 -12.72
C LEU A 32 13.43 18.24 -14.04
N ALA A 33 13.22 17.07 -14.63
CA ALA A 33 13.69 16.70 -15.96
C ALA A 33 12.54 16.10 -16.77
N LYS A 34 12.78 15.91 -18.07
CA LYS A 34 11.91 15.18 -18.98
C LYS A 34 12.69 14.08 -19.66
N GLU A 35 12.10 12.90 -19.77
CA GLU A 35 12.69 11.80 -20.52
C GLU A 35 11.58 10.95 -21.16
N THR A 36 12.00 9.98 -21.97
CA THR A 36 11.17 8.92 -22.51
C THR A 36 11.31 7.66 -21.66
N ILE A 37 10.20 7.08 -21.25
CA ILE A 37 10.17 5.80 -20.54
C ILE A 37 9.57 4.75 -21.47
N LEU A 38 10.22 3.58 -21.51
CA LEU A 38 9.77 2.42 -22.27
C LEU A 38 9.09 1.44 -21.32
N PHE A 39 7.97 0.87 -21.75
CA PHE A 39 7.21 -0.15 -21.05
C PHE A 39 7.03 -1.35 -21.97
N ASP A 40 7.21 -2.55 -21.43
CA ASP A 40 6.84 -3.77 -22.15
C ASP A 40 5.32 -3.87 -22.23
N THR A 41 4.81 -4.43 -23.33
CA THR A 41 3.38 -4.68 -23.54
C THR A 41 3.08 -6.17 -23.53
N GLU A 42 1.83 -6.54 -23.24
CA GLU A 42 1.38 -7.94 -23.17
C GLU A 42 1.61 -8.74 -24.47
N ASP A 43 1.71 -8.06 -25.61
CA ASP A 43 1.99 -8.65 -26.92
C ASP A 43 3.49 -8.69 -27.28
N ASP A 44 4.37 -8.73 -26.27
CA ASP A 44 5.85 -8.70 -26.40
C ASP A 44 6.37 -7.46 -27.16
N GLY A 45 5.60 -6.37 -27.14
CA GLY A 45 5.94 -5.09 -27.74
C GLY A 45 6.58 -4.12 -26.75
N ILE A 46 6.80 -2.89 -27.22
CA ILE A 46 7.32 -1.79 -26.40
C ILE A 46 6.46 -0.55 -26.63
N GLU A 47 5.87 -0.05 -25.56
CA GLU A 47 5.19 1.24 -25.51
C GLU A 47 6.17 2.32 -25.05
N SER A 48 6.23 3.44 -25.78
CA SER A 48 7.17 4.53 -25.51
C SER A 48 6.43 5.79 -25.08
N VAL A 49 6.56 6.15 -23.80
CA VAL A 49 5.98 7.37 -23.25
C VAL A 49 7.01 8.48 -23.23
N SER A 50 6.87 9.43 -24.15
CA SER A 50 7.77 10.60 -24.25
C SER A 50 7.37 11.74 -23.33
N ASN A 51 8.33 12.64 -23.05
CA ASN A 51 8.10 13.86 -22.27
C ASN A 51 7.59 13.63 -20.83
N VAL A 52 7.90 12.47 -20.24
CA VAL A 52 7.57 12.16 -18.85
C VAL A 52 8.33 13.12 -17.94
N GLU A 53 7.60 13.92 -17.17
CA GLU A 53 8.18 14.82 -16.17
C GLU A 53 8.50 14.04 -14.90
N PHE A 54 9.77 14.01 -14.50
CA PHE A 54 10.22 13.32 -13.28
C PHE A 54 11.28 14.16 -12.53
N GLY A 55 11.58 13.76 -11.29
CA GLY A 55 12.58 14.41 -10.45
C GLY A 55 13.95 13.73 -10.53
N CYS A 56 14.99 14.49 -10.86
CA CYS A 56 16.38 14.08 -10.66
C CYS A 56 16.81 14.48 -9.25
N ALA A 57 16.87 13.50 -8.34
CA ALA A 57 17.24 13.74 -6.95
C ALA A 57 18.72 14.12 -6.80
N HIS A 58 18.98 15.21 -6.11
CA HIS A 58 20.33 15.66 -5.72
C HIS A 58 20.57 15.48 -4.21
N GLU A 59 19.50 15.49 -3.43
CA GLU A 59 19.52 15.32 -1.98
C GLU A 59 18.40 14.37 -1.55
N ILE A 60 18.75 13.35 -0.78
CA ILE A 60 17.83 12.38 -0.18
C ILE A 60 18.09 12.38 1.32
N ILE A 61 17.06 12.66 2.11
CA ILE A 61 17.11 12.72 3.57
C ILE A 61 16.29 11.54 4.10
N VAL A 62 16.90 10.70 4.94
CA VAL A 62 16.35 9.41 5.40
C VAL A 62 16.03 8.53 4.18
N GLY A 63 17.05 7.83 3.68
CA GLY A 63 16.98 7.11 2.41
C GLY A 63 16.28 5.77 2.53
N PHE A 64 15.31 5.54 1.65
CA PHE A 64 14.90 4.20 1.26
C PHE A 64 16.03 3.52 0.46
N ASN A 65 16.18 2.20 0.61
CA ASN A 65 17.08 1.40 -0.22
C ASN A 65 16.37 1.00 -1.54
N VAL A 66 15.89 1.99 -2.31
CA VAL A 66 14.94 1.82 -3.44
C VAL A 66 15.61 1.81 -4.82
N GLY A 67 16.72 1.08 -4.95
CA GLY A 67 17.46 1.00 -6.21
C GLY A 67 17.88 2.40 -6.71
N THR A 68 17.57 2.71 -7.97
CA THR A 68 17.92 3.99 -8.61
C THR A 68 16.82 5.04 -8.60
N GLY A 69 15.62 4.74 -8.08
CA GLY A 69 14.51 5.71 -8.06
C GLY A 69 13.16 5.13 -7.63
N LEU A 70 12.14 6.01 -7.59
CA LEU A 70 10.77 5.69 -7.20
C LEU A 70 9.80 6.02 -8.34
N LEU A 71 9.00 5.04 -8.76
CA LEU A 71 7.87 5.28 -9.66
C LEU A 71 6.63 5.68 -8.85
N GLY A 72 6.34 6.97 -8.82
CA GLY A 72 5.14 7.48 -8.15
C GLY A 72 3.89 7.29 -9.01
N LEU A 73 2.94 6.49 -8.54
CA LEU A 73 1.63 6.31 -9.19
C LEU A 73 0.56 7.26 -8.65
N ALA A 74 0.89 8.16 -7.72
CA ALA A 74 -0.05 9.12 -7.14
C ALA A 74 -0.80 9.94 -8.22
N TYR A 75 -2.08 10.21 -7.96
CA TYR A 75 -2.87 11.08 -8.81
C TYR A 75 -2.36 12.52 -8.71
N GLY A 76 -2.28 13.24 -9.83
CA GLY A 76 -1.82 14.62 -9.81
C GLY A 76 -1.35 15.15 -11.15
N LYS A 77 -0.87 16.40 -11.14
CA LYS A 77 -0.47 17.09 -12.37
C LYS A 77 0.64 16.34 -13.13
N PHE A 78 1.62 15.84 -12.39
CA PHE A 78 2.82 15.16 -12.88
C PHE A 78 2.68 13.63 -12.92
N SER A 79 1.47 13.09 -12.70
CA SER A 79 1.25 11.64 -12.73
C SER A 79 1.45 11.12 -14.15
N ILE A 80 2.21 10.03 -14.27
CA ILE A 80 2.43 9.33 -15.54
C ILE A 80 1.14 8.65 -16.03
N LEU A 81 0.22 8.32 -15.12
CA LEU A 81 -1.04 7.62 -15.41
C LEU A 81 -1.95 8.35 -16.42
N LYS A 82 -1.74 9.64 -16.63
CA LYS A 82 -2.45 10.42 -17.67
C LYS A 82 -2.16 9.93 -19.09
N GLN A 83 -1.05 9.23 -19.29
CA GLN A 83 -0.69 8.60 -20.57
C GLN A 83 -1.31 7.20 -20.70
N PHE A 84 -1.92 6.69 -19.63
CA PHE A 84 -2.42 5.33 -19.48
C PHE A 84 -3.88 5.32 -19.03
N SER A 85 -4.72 6.15 -19.65
CA SER A 85 -6.17 6.22 -19.39
C SER A 85 -6.55 6.38 -17.91
N ASN A 86 -5.64 6.93 -17.08
CA ASN A 86 -5.74 7.00 -15.64
C ASN A 86 -6.16 5.67 -14.97
N LYS A 87 -5.63 4.55 -15.47
CA LYS A 87 -5.86 3.20 -14.94
C LYS A 87 -4.57 2.47 -14.66
N PHE A 88 -4.55 1.68 -13.59
CA PHE A 88 -3.46 0.76 -13.30
C PHE A 88 -3.94 -0.36 -12.37
N SER A 89 -3.22 -1.48 -12.32
CA SER A 89 -3.45 -2.50 -11.31
C SER A 89 -2.14 -3.02 -10.74
N LEU A 90 -2.18 -3.45 -9.49
CA LEU A 90 -1.04 -3.95 -8.74
C LEU A 90 -1.38 -5.34 -8.20
N CYS A 91 -0.49 -6.31 -8.41
CA CYS A 91 -0.57 -7.59 -7.75
C CYS A 91 0.73 -7.81 -6.97
N PHE A 92 0.60 -7.99 -5.66
CA PHE A 92 1.72 -8.30 -4.79
C PHE A 92 1.67 -9.79 -4.46
N GLU A 93 2.73 -10.50 -4.82
CA GLU A 93 2.90 -11.88 -4.43
C GLU A 93 3.31 -11.98 -2.96
N THR A 94 3.22 -13.18 -2.39
CA THR A 94 3.65 -13.44 -1.02
C THR A 94 5.13 -13.10 -0.84
N PHE A 95 5.44 -12.22 0.12
CA PHE A 95 6.82 -11.85 0.44
C PHE A 95 7.52 -13.03 1.11
N SER A 96 8.20 -13.87 0.32
CA SER A 96 8.98 -14.99 0.80
C SER A 96 10.42 -14.90 0.31
N ASP A 97 11.38 -15.39 1.11
CA ASP A 97 12.79 -15.49 0.71
C ASP A 97 13.02 -16.55 -0.39
N ASP A 98 11.98 -17.30 -0.76
CA ASP A 98 12.05 -18.24 -1.87
C ASP A 98 12.02 -17.48 -3.20
N GLN A 99 13.18 -17.40 -3.86
CA GLN A 99 13.30 -16.80 -5.21
C GLN A 99 12.51 -17.54 -6.30
N SER A 100 11.87 -18.68 -5.98
CA SER A 100 10.91 -19.36 -6.85
C SER A 100 9.45 -18.97 -6.60
N SER A 101 9.17 -18.14 -5.59
CA SER A 101 7.84 -17.56 -5.36
C SER A 101 7.56 -16.47 -6.40
N GLY A 102 6.29 -16.40 -6.82
CA GLY A 102 5.82 -15.73 -8.03
C GLY A 102 6.19 -14.26 -8.25
N HIS A 103 5.76 -13.72 -9.39
CA HIS A 103 6.11 -12.37 -9.80
C HIS A 103 5.06 -11.36 -9.34
N SER A 104 5.48 -10.31 -8.63
CA SER A 104 4.62 -9.13 -8.43
C SER A 104 4.50 -8.36 -9.75
N PHE A 105 3.30 -7.85 -10.04
CA PHE A 105 2.98 -7.27 -11.33
C PHE A 105 2.38 -5.86 -11.20
N LEU A 106 2.77 -4.97 -12.12
CA LEU A 106 2.18 -3.65 -12.31
C LEU A 106 1.72 -3.55 -13.77
N ALA A 107 0.42 -3.42 -13.98
CA ALA A 107 -0.14 -3.08 -15.28
C ALA A 107 -0.61 -1.62 -15.31
N LEU A 108 -0.40 -0.97 -16.45
CA LEU A 108 -0.83 0.40 -16.70
C LEU A 108 -1.82 0.43 -17.87
N GLY A 109 -2.84 1.29 -17.79
CA GLY A 109 -3.76 1.53 -18.90
C GLY A 109 -4.67 0.34 -19.18
N ASP A 110 -4.74 -0.08 -20.44
CA ASP A 110 -5.69 -1.09 -20.88
C ASP A 110 -5.35 -2.51 -20.37
N GLY A 111 -4.09 -2.77 -20.00
CA GLY A 111 -3.70 -4.00 -19.31
C GLY A 111 -4.10 -4.02 -17.83
N ALA A 112 -4.55 -2.89 -17.28
CA ALA A 112 -4.95 -2.81 -15.88
C ALA A 112 -6.22 -3.64 -15.62
N ARG A 113 -6.10 -4.60 -14.71
CA ARG A 113 -7.20 -5.49 -14.34
C ARG A 113 -8.09 -4.83 -13.29
N THR A 114 -9.31 -4.50 -13.70
CA THR A 114 -10.36 -3.86 -12.87
C THR A 114 -11.52 -4.83 -12.62
N THR A 115 -11.18 -6.02 -12.13
CA THR A 115 -12.08 -7.15 -11.86
C THR A 115 -12.29 -7.37 -10.35
N GLY A 116 -13.25 -8.21 -9.97
CA GLY A 116 -13.51 -8.54 -8.56
C GLY A 116 -14.50 -7.59 -7.88
N GLN A 117 -14.43 -7.51 -6.54
CA GLN A 117 -15.31 -6.63 -5.76
C GLN A 117 -14.81 -5.20 -5.81
N SER A 118 -15.72 -4.21 -5.83
CA SER A 118 -15.34 -2.81 -5.98
C SER A 118 -15.93 -1.89 -4.92
N THR A 119 -15.21 -0.82 -4.59
CA THR A 119 -15.71 0.28 -3.74
C THR A 119 -15.31 1.64 -4.33
N SER A 120 -15.86 2.70 -3.75
CA SER A 120 -15.52 4.08 -4.11
C SER A 120 -14.08 4.40 -3.69
N LEU A 121 -13.34 4.97 -4.62
CA LEU A 121 -12.00 5.51 -4.44
C LEU A 121 -12.09 7.04 -4.37
N PHE A 122 -11.51 7.63 -3.34
CA PHE A 122 -11.46 9.08 -3.17
C PHE A 122 -10.03 9.59 -3.36
N MET A 123 -9.85 10.55 -4.26
CA MET A 123 -8.53 11.16 -4.51
C MET A 123 -8.40 12.48 -3.74
N ARG A 124 -7.61 12.49 -2.66
CA ARG A 124 -7.38 13.69 -1.84
C ARG A 124 -5.89 13.86 -1.50
N TYR A 125 -5.42 15.11 -1.56
CA TYR A 125 -4.03 15.49 -1.24
C TYR A 125 -2.92 14.65 -1.90
N GLY A 126 -3.17 14.09 -3.09
CA GLY A 126 -2.22 13.21 -3.80
C GLY A 126 -2.22 11.75 -3.33
N HIS A 127 -3.20 11.33 -2.52
CA HIS A 127 -3.35 9.98 -1.99
C HIS A 127 -4.64 9.29 -2.46
N TYR A 128 -4.63 7.96 -2.47
CA TYR A 128 -5.76 7.09 -2.76
C TYR A 128 -6.46 6.69 -1.47
N HIS A 129 -7.65 7.25 -1.25
CA HIS A 129 -8.43 7.02 -0.05
C HIS A 129 -9.56 6.03 -0.30
N VAL A 130 -9.77 5.14 0.66
CA VAL A 130 -10.92 4.23 0.76
C VAL A 130 -11.57 4.41 2.12
N ASP A 131 -12.80 3.93 2.25
CA ASP A 131 -13.57 4.05 3.47
C ASP A 131 -13.80 2.67 4.08
N VAL A 132 -13.11 2.37 5.19
CA VAL A 132 -13.26 1.10 5.92
C VAL A 132 -14.44 1.25 6.88
N GLU A 133 -15.53 0.54 6.61
CA GLU A 133 -16.76 0.59 7.41
C GLU A 133 -16.69 -0.37 8.60
N ARG A 134 -16.06 -1.53 8.43
CA ARG A 134 -15.92 -2.56 9.48
C ARG A 134 -14.59 -3.28 9.39
N ILE A 135 -14.10 -3.67 10.56
CA ILE A 135 -12.99 -4.61 10.73
C ILE A 135 -13.57 -5.81 11.46
N SER A 136 -13.31 -7.02 10.94
CA SER A 136 -13.72 -8.26 11.60
C SER A 136 -12.53 -9.17 11.80
N ILE A 137 -12.47 -9.85 12.94
CA ILE A 137 -11.44 -10.82 13.30
C ILE A 137 -12.15 -12.17 13.48
N ASP A 138 -11.79 -13.18 12.68
CA ASP A 138 -12.49 -14.47 12.58
C ASP A 138 -14.03 -14.32 12.45
N GLY A 139 -14.44 -13.39 11.59
CA GLY A 139 -15.85 -13.09 11.32
C GLY A 139 -16.57 -12.29 12.42
N ARG A 140 -15.90 -11.95 13.54
CA ARG A 140 -16.46 -11.09 14.59
C ARG A 140 -16.06 -9.64 14.36
N THR A 141 -17.03 -8.79 14.10
CA THR A 141 -16.80 -7.35 13.94
C THR A 141 -16.35 -6.72 15.26
N ILE A 142 -15.23 -6.00 15.23
CA ILE A 142 -14.75 -5.21 16.36
C ILE A 142 -15.39 -3.82 16.35
N ASN A 143 -15.46 -3.20 17.52
CA ASN A 143 -15.91 -1.82 17.60
C ASN A 143 -14.87 -0.90 16.95
N ILE A 144 -15.28 -0.05 16.02
CA ILE A 144 -14.45 1.03 15.47
C ILE A 144 -15.02 2.32 16.04
N PRO A 145 -14.39 2.89 17.08
CA PRO A 145 -14.85 4.14 17.65
C PRO A 145 -14.83 5.21 16.54
N ASN A 146 -15.92 5.99 16.46
CA ASN A 146 -16.15 7.03 15.45
C ASN A 146 -16.33 6.55 14.00
N GLN A 147 -17.48 5.93 13.70
CA GLN A 147 -18.05 5.86 12.34
C GLN A 147 -18.34 7.24 11.70
N LEU A 148 -18.06 8.33 12.42
CA LEU A 148 -18.19 9.72 11.98
C LEU A 148 -16.86 10.30 11.48
N THR A 149 -15.81 9.50 11.33
CA THR A 149 -14.60 9.95 10.62
C THR A 149 -14.99 10.42 9.22
N PRO A 150 -14.40 11.52 8.71
CA PRO A 150 -14.71 11.99 7.38
C PRO A 150 -14.42 10.88 6.36
N ILE A 151 -15.41 10.56 5.52
CA ILE A 151 -15.32 9.57 4.44
C ILE A 151 -13.94 9.62 3.79
N GLY A 152 -13.25 8.47 3.76
CA GLY A 152 -11.90 8.34 3.21
C GLY A 152 -10.79 8.66 4.20
N ASN A 153 -10.85 8.16 5.43
CA ASN A 153 -9.77 8.28 6.42
C ASN A 153 -8.74 7.12 6.35
N THR A 154 -8.87 6.23 5.38
CA THR A 154 -7.92 5.16 5.13
C THR A 154 -7.27 5.40 3.78
N ILE A 155 -5.94 5.36 3.69
CA ILE A 155 -5.21 5.42 2.43
C ILE A 155 -4.64 4.07 2.06
N ILE A 156 -4.51 3.81 0.77
CA ILE A 156 -3.70 2.70 0.25
C ILE A 156 -2.34 3.28 -0.13
N ASP A 157 -1.28 2.72 0.43
CA ASP A 157 0.08 3.23 0.28
C ASP A 157 1.08 2.10 0.09
N THR A 158 1.58 1.95 -1.14
CA THR A 158 2.60 0.97 -1.48
C THR A 158 4.00 1.35 -0.96
N GLY A 159 4.18 2.57 -0.45
CA GLY A 159 5.37 2.97 0.30
C GLY A 159 5.39 2.47 1.74
N THR A 160 4.32 1.84 2.20
CA THR A 160 4.17 1.29 3.55
C THR A 160 3.96 -0.23 3.46
N SER A 161 4.67 -1.02 4.27
CA SER A 161 4.49 -2.48 4.29
C SER A 161 3.31 -2.93 5.15
N MET A 162 3.26 -2.46 6.40
CA MET A 162 2.28 -2.91 7.40
C MET A 162 0.93 -2.19 7.31
N LEU A 163 -0.12 -2.84 7.81
CA LEU A 163 -1.39 -2.17 8.07
C LEU A 163 -1.21 -1.23 9.28
N ASN A 164 -1.44 0.06 9.08
CA ASN A 164 -1.43 1.04 10.15
C ASN A 164 -2.87 1.41 10.47
N LEU A 165 -3.33 1.19 11.69
CA LEU A 165 -4.67 1.57 12.12
C LEU A 165 -4.62 2.84 12.97
N ALA A 166 -5.60 3.74 12.78
CA ALA A 166 -5.80 4.87 13.69
C ALA A 166 -5.88 4.39 15.15
N GLU A 167 -5.40 5.19 16.10
CA GLU A 167 -5.18 4.82 17.50
C GLU A 167 -6.35 4.07 18.15
N GLU A 168 -7.57 4.59 18.02
CA GLU A 168 -8.78 3.98 18.60
C GLU A 168 -9.07 2.59 17.97
N SER A 169 -8.94 2.48 16.64
CA SER A 169 -9.14 1.22 15.92
C SER A 169 -8.05 0.20 16.24
N TYR A 170 -6.79 0.65 16.34
CA TYR A 170 -5.66 -0.19 16.71
C TYR A 170 -5.81 -0.74 18.13
N SER A 171 -6.27 0.07 19.07
CA SER A 171 -6.44 -0.34 20.48
C SER A 171 -7.50 -1.44 20.62
N GLU A 172 -8.64 -1.30 19.93
CA GLU A 172 -9.68 -2.32 19.89
C GLU A 172 -9.19 -3.58 19.17
N PHE A 173 -8.53 -3.43 18.02
CA PHE A 173 -7.93 -4.52 17.25
C PHE A 173 -6.95 -5.33 18.09
N LYS A 174 -5.98 -4.65 18.71
CA LYS A 174 -4.94 -5.28 19.53
C LYS A 174 -5.56 -6.02 20.71
N THR A 175 -6.53 -5.42 21.40
CA THR A 175 -7.22 -6.05 22.54
C THR A 175 -7.86 -7.37 22.12
N HIS A 176 -8.48 -7.43 20.94
CA HIS A 176 -9.09 -8.65 20.43
C HIS A 176 -8.04 -9.71 20.01
N ILE A 177 -6.96 -9.30 19.33
CA ILE A 177 -5.86 -10.20 18.96
C ILE A 177 -5.20 -10.80 20.21
N ASP A 178 -4.88 -9.96 21.20
CA ASP A 178 -4.28 -10.40 22.47
C ASP A 178 -5.18 -11.42 23.16
N SER A 179 -6.50 -11.16 23.22
CA SER A 179 -7.48 -12.06 23.83
C SER A 179 -7.62 -13.41 23.10
N LEU A 180 -7.53 -13.41 21.77
CA LEU A 180 -7.60 -14.63 20.96
C LEU A 180 -6.34 -15.50 21.13
N LEU A 181 -5.18 -14.88 21.28
CA LEU A 181 -3.89 -15.57 21.34
C LEU A 181 -3.41 -15.83 22.77
N ASP A 182 -4.10 -15.29 23.78
CA ASP A 182 -3.79 -15.49 25.20
C ASP A 182 -3.80 -16.98 25.56
N GLY A 183 -2.77 -17.41 26.28
CA GLY A 183 -2.56 -18.81 26.66
C GLY A 183 -2.20 -19.77 25.51
N HIS A 184 -2.25 -19.33 24.26
CA HIS A 184 -1.86 -20.11 23.08
C HIS A 184 -0.45 -19.76 22.59
N LEU A 185 -0.12 -18.47 22.57
CA LEU A 185 1.18 -17.98 22.12
C LEU A 185 1.85 -17.11 23.18
N ASN A 186 3.17 -17.29 23.33
CA ASN A 186 3.99 -16.40 24.16
C ASN A 186 4.36 -15.17 23.34
N SER A 187 3.79 -14.01 23.71
CA SER A 187 4.08 -12.74 23.05
C SER A 187 5.19 -11.94 23.75
N PHE A 188 5.89 -11.11 22.99
CA PHE A 188 6.88 -10.15 23.47
C PHE A 188 6.94 -8.93 22.54
N MET A 189 7.66 -7.89 22.96
CA MET A 189 7.87 -6.69 22.14
C MET A 189 9.27 -6.73 21.53
N ASP A 190 9.37 -6.57 20.22
CA ASP A 190 10.62 -6.25 19.52
C ASP A 190 10.53 -4.85 18.92
N GLY A 191 11.23 -3.90 19.55
CA GLY A 191 11.06 -2.47 19.26
C GLY A 191 9.60 -2.02 19.44
N HIS A 192 8.93 -1.74 18.34
CA HIS A 192 7.51 -1.34 18.29
C HIS A 192 6.57 -2.45 17.83
N LEU A 193 7.11 -3.63 17.49
CA LEU A 193 6.34 -4.76 16.97
C LEU A 193 5.91 -5.69 18.10
N VAL A 194 4.70 -6.24 17.96
CA VAL A 194 4.20 -7.31 18.81
C VAL A 194 4.59 -8.63 18.13
N CYS A 195 5.41 -9.44 18.81
CA CYS A 195 5.95 -10.67 18.28
C CYS A 195 5.57 -11.88 19.15
N TYR A 196 5.64 -13.07 18.56
CA TYR A 196 5.24 -14.33 19.16
C TYR A 196 6.29 -15.39 18.87
N ASN A 197 6.63 -16.19 19.87
CA ASN A 197 7.57 -17.30 19.70
C ASN A 197 6.96 -18.39 18.79
N GLY A 198 7.78 -18.97 17.90
CA GLY A 198 7.40 -20.04 16.99
C GLY A 198 7.53 -19.63 15.52
N THR A 199 6.86 -20.38 14.65
CA THR A 199 6.81 -20.09 13.21
C THR A 199 5.38 -19.95 12.73
N ILE A 200 5.15 -19.06 11.75
CA ILE A 200 3.81 -18.86 11.17
C ILE A 200 3.25 -20.19 10.66
N GLN A 201 4.08 -21.01 10.01
CA GLN A 201 3.66 -22.29 9.44
C GLN A 201 3.17 -23.29 10.50
N HIS A 202 3.80 -23.32 11.68
CA HIS A 202 3.40 -24.21 12.77
C HIS A 202 2.15 -23.69 13.49
N GLU A 203 2.07 -22.38 13.70
CA GLU A 203 0.98 -21.74 14.43
C GLU A 203 -0.23 -21.38 13.55
N LEU A 204 -0.17 -21.64 12.24
CA LEU A 204 -1.21 -21.27 11.27
C LEU A 204 -2.65 -21.59 11.71
N PRO A 205 -2.97 -22.77 12.30
CA PRO A 205 -4.35 -23.12 12.68
C PRO A 205 -4.96 -22.26 13.79
N GLN A 206 -4.15 -21.52 14.55
CA GLN A 206 -4.57 -20.67 15.66
C GLN A 206 -4.40 -19.17 15.37
N LEU A 207 -3.78 -18.81 14.24
CA LEU A 207 -3.65 -17.42 13.83
C LEU A 207 -4.97 -16.92 13.21
N PRO A 208 -5.45 -15.73 13.59
CA PRO A 208 -6.72 -15.22 13.13
C PRO A 208 -6.66 -14.73 11.69
N THR A 209 -7.83 -14.68 11.07
CA THR A 209 -8.09 -13.95 9.82
C THR A 209 -8.66 -12.57 10.14
N VAL A 210 -8.33 -11.58 9.31
CA VAL A 210 -8.85 -10.21 9.45
C VAL A 210 -9.52 -9.79 8.16
N THR A 211 -10.74 -9.26 8.24
CA THR A 211 -11.45 -8.71 7.08
C THR A 211 -11.68 -7.23 7.26
N LEU A 212 -11.19 -6.43 6.32
CA LEU A 212 -11.57 -5.03 6.14
C LEU A 212 -12.75 -4.98 5.18
N THR A 213 -13.92 -4.57 5.66
CA THR A 213 -15.08 -4.32 4.80
C THR A 213 -15.16 -2.84 4.50
N PHE A 214 -15.13 -2.50 3.22
CA PHE A 214 -15.24 -1.13 2.74
C PHE A 214 -16.70 -0.71 2.59
N TYR A 215 -16.93 0.60 2.65
CA TYR A 215 -18.22 1.19 2.29
C TYR A 215 -18.68 0.68 0.91
N LYS A 216 -19.97 0.43 0.73
CA LYS A 216 -20.56 -0.20 -0.47
C LYS A 216 -20.11 -1.66 -0.75
N GLY A 217 -19.45 -2.31 0.19
CA GLY A 217 -19.49 -3.78 0.33
C GLY A 217 -18.35 -4.59 -0.29
N ALA A 218 -17.33 -3.97 -0.88
CA ALA A 218 -16.09 -4.70 -1.16
C ALA A 218 -15.40 -5.08 0.15
N SER A 219 -14.68 -6.19 0.15
CA SER A 219 -13.90 -6.64 1.30
C SER A 219 -12.49 -7.04 0.89
N LEU A 220 -11.55 -6.78 1.80
CA LEU A 220 -10.18 -7.27 1.75
C LEU A 220 -9.97 -8.20 2.94
N GLU A 221 -9.77 -9.48 2.67
CA GLU A 221 -9.47 -10.50 3.68
C GLU A 221 -7.97 -10.74 3.73
N LEU A 222 -7.38 -10.48 4.90
CA LEU A 222 -6.01 -10.74 5.26
C LEU A 222 -5.96 -12.08 5.96
N ASP A 223 -5.32 -13.05 5.31
CA ASP A 223 -4.98 -14.32 5.94
C ASP A 223 -3.80 -14.16 6.93
N PRO A 224 -3.44 -15.21 7.70
CA PRO A 224 -2.33 -15.12 8.64
C PRO A 224 -0.99 -14.72 8.00
N THR A 225 -0.74 -15.04 6.72
CA THR A 225 0.51 -14.69 6.04
C THR A 225 0.55 -13.23 5.59
N SER A 226 -0.62 -12.60 5.41
CA SER A 226 -0.77 -11.15 5.23
C SER A 226 -0.78 -10.39 6.56
N LEU A 227 -1.13 -11.07 7.66
CA LEU A 227 -1.28 -10.46 8.98
C LEU A 227 -0.04 -10.57 9.87
N PHE A 228 0.81 -11.57 9.64
CA PHE A 228 2.03 -11.83 10.39
C PHE A 228 3.23 -11.99 9.46
N HIS A 229 4.41 -11.61 9.93
CA HIS A 229 5.67 -11.72 9.20
C HIS A 229 6.69 -12.50 10.03
N GLN A 230 7.31 -13.53 9.44
CA GLN A 230 8.40 -14.28 10.07
C GLN A 230 9.64 -13.39 10.10
N LEU A 231 10.07 -12.94 11.28
CA LEU A 231 11.20 -12.01 11.37
C LEU A 231 12.53 -12.75 11.56
N GLU A 232 12.50 -13.83 12.35
CA GLU A 232 13.64 -14.74 12.58
C GLU A 232 13.11 -16.18 12.64
N ASP A 233 14.00 -17.18 12.66
CA ASP A 233 13.63 -18.60 12.67
C ASP A 233 12.74 -18.99 13.88
N GLU A 234 12.90 -18.29 15.02
CA GLU A 234 12.24 -18.63 16.27
C GLU A 234 11.05 -17.74 16.63
N TYR A 235 10.75 -16.69 15.86
CA TYR A 235 9.61 -15.82 16.12
C TYR A 235 9.09 -15.05 14.90
N PHE A 236 7.81 -14.70 14.97
CA PHE A 236 7.11 -13.90 13.97
C PHE A 236 6.39 -12.73 14.63
N CYS A 237 6.10 -11.68 13.85
CA CYS A 237 5.51 -10.45 14.37
C CYS A 237 4.24 -10.06 13.64
N LEU A 238 3.33 -9.41 14.36
CA LEU A 238 2.10 -8.84 13.82
C LEU A 238 2.44 -7.70 12.85
N SER A 239 1.97 -7.80 11.60
CA SER A 239 2.11 -6.78 10.55
C SER A 239 1.02 -5.70 10.63
N VAL A 240 0.57 -5.40 11.85
CA VAL A 240 -0.40 -4.35 12.16
C VAL A 240 0.16 -3.49 13.27
N MET A 241 0.18 -2.18 13.06
CA MET A 241 0.70 -1.23 14.03
C MET A 241 -0.22 -0.01 14.19
N MET A 242 0.01 0.74 15.26
CA MET A 242 -0.66 2.03 15.43
C MET A 242 -0.12 3.03 14.42
N SER A 243 -1.02 3.75 13.76
CA SER A 243 -0.66 4.79 12.80
C SER A 243 0.10 5.94 13.47
N PRO A 244 1.17 6.46 12.85
CA PRO A 244 1.85 7.67 13.33
C PRO A 244 1.07 8.95 13.07
N LYS A 245 -0.08 8.88 12.39
CA LYS A 245 -0.96 10.01 12.08
C LYS A 245 -2.30 9.84 12.80
N ILE A 246 -2.74 10.90 13.45
CA ILE A 246 -4.04 10.97 14.12
C ILE A 246 -5.13 10.77 13.06
N ASP A 247 -6.11 9.92 13.36
CA ASP A 247 -7.30 9.62 12.56
C ASP A 247 -7.05 9.14 11.12
N LEU A 248 -5.85 8.66 10.79
CA LEU A 248 -5.53 8.13 9.47
C LEU A 248 -5.07 6.67 9.58
N SER A 249 -5.75 5.78 8.89
CA SER A 249 -5.30 4.40 8.67
C SER A 249 -4.57 4.29 7.33
N ILE A 250 -3.63 3.36 7.21
CA ILE A 250 -2.85 3.10 6.00
C ILE A 250 -2.86 1.60 5.73
N ILE A 251 -3.41 1.19 4.58
CA ILE A 251 -3.32 -0.17 4.06
C ILE A 251 -2.02 -0.27 3.28
N GLY A 252 -1.04 -0.96 3.88
CA GLY A 252 0.25 -1.26 3.27
C GLY A 252 0.23 -2.54 2.42
N THR A 253 1.35 -2.81 1.74
CA THR A 253 1.48 -3.91 0.78
C THR A 253 1.21 -5.30 1.37
N ASN A 254 1.53 -5.54 2.65
CA ASN A 254 1.30 -6.85 3.27
C ASN A 254 -0.19 -7.23 3.27
N ALA A 255 -1.08 -6.25 3.44
CA ALA A 255 -2.52 -6.45 3.42
C ALA A 255 -3.08 -6.68 2.01
N LEU A 256 -2.31 -6.34 0.96
CA LEU A 256 -2.72 -6.44 -0.44
C LEU A 256 -2.21 -7.73 -1.12
N GLN A 257 -1.44 -8.55 -0.41
CA GLN A 257 -0.92 -9.82 -0.93
C GLN A 257 -2.05 -10.77 -1.32
N SER A 258 -1.84 -11.57 -2.37
CA SER A 258 -2.86 -12.48 -2.94
C SER A 258 -4.10 -11.76 -3.50
N TYR A 259 -3.95 -10.50 -3.87
CA TYR A 259 -4.95 -9.75 -4.61
C TYR A 259 -4.31 -9.00 -5.78
N ASN A 260 -5.06 -8.92 -6.88
CA ASN A 260 -4.91 -7.84 -7.84
C ASN A 260 -5.79 -6.66 -7.40
N ILE A 261 -5.15 -5.51 -7.19
CA ILE A 261 -5.78 -4.26 -6.80
C ILE A 261 -5.86 -3.35 -8.02
N GLY A 262 -7.06 -3.20 -8.59
CA GLY A 262 -7.31 -2.37 -9.76
C GLY A 262 -7.75 -0.96 -9.40
N PHE A 263 -7.15 0.06 -10.01
CA PHE A 263 -7.50 1.45 -9.81
C PHE A 263 -8.04 2.04 -11.12
N ASP A 264 -9.30 2.48 -11.10
CA ASP A 264 -9.91 3.25 -12.17
C ASP A 264 -10.18 4.67 -11.66
N LEU A 265 -9.25 5.59 -11.96
CA LEU A 265 -9.28 6.92 -11.39
C LEU A 265 -10.36 7.80 -12.06
N ASP A 266 -10.66 7.56 -13.33
CA ASP A 266 -11.70 8.30 -14.05
C ASP A 266 -13.09 7.95 -13.52
N ASN A 267 -13.30 6.68 -13.16
CA ASN A 267 -14.55 6.20 -12.53
C ASN A 267 -14.54 6.28 -10.99
N GLU A 268 -13.48 6.82 -10.38
CA GLU A 268 -13.33 6.93 -8.93
C GLU A 268 -13.63 5.60 -8.21
N THR A 269 -13.11 4.50 -8.75
CA THR A 269 -13.39 3.13 -8.29
C THR A 269 -12.11 2.33 -8.09
N ILE A 270 -12.07 1.55 -7.02
CA ILE A 270 -11.01 0.58 -6.76
C ILE A 270 -11.61 -0.82 -6.67
N TYR A 271 -10.85 -1.79 -7.16
CA TYR A 271 -11.23 -3.18 -7.33
C TYR A 271 -10.29 -4.10 -6.56
N PHE A 272 -10.86 -5.13 -5.94
CA PHE A 272 -10.18 -6.15 -5.16
C PHE A 272 -10.53 -7.51 -5.73
N ASP A 273 -9.56 -8.14 -6.41
CA ASP A 273 -9.71 -9.47 -7.00
C ASP A 273 -8.77 -10.44 -6.29
N LYS A 274 -9.31 -11.44 -5.58
CA LYS A 274 -8.51 -12.43 -4.86
C LYS A 274 -7.93 -13.42 -5.86
N ILE A 275 -6.65 -13.26 -6.19
CA ILE A 275 -5.96 -14.01 -7.24
C ILE A 275 -4.46 -14.07 -6.92
N SER A 276 -3.80 -15.17 -7.30
CA SER A 276 -2.34 -15.26 -7.29
C SER A 276 -1.77 -14.52 -8.50
N CYS A 277 -0.63 -13.85 -8.31
CA CYS A 277 -0.05 -13.03 -9.37
C CYS A 277 0.49 -13.86 -10.54
N ASP A 278 0.77 -15.16 -10.33
CA ASP A 278 1.17 -16.12 -11.36
C ASP A 278 0.11 -16.35 -12.45
N TYR A 279 -1.13 -15.92 -12.23
CA TYR A 279 -2.20 -15.99 -13.24
C TYR A 279 -2.35 -14.70 -14.07
N LEU A 280 -1.42 -13.74 -13.90
CA LEU A 280 -1.47 -12.43 -14.55
C LEU A 280 -0.43 -12.25 -15.68
N ASP A 281 0.31 -13.31 -16.02
CA ASP A 281 1.20 -13.37 -17.19
C ASP A 281 0.45 -13.24 -18.53
#